data_AF-A0A7Y5KRD3-F1
#
_entry.id   AF-A0A7Y5KRD3-F1
#
_cell.length_a   1.000
_cell.length_b   1.000
_cell.length_c   1.000
_cell.angle_alpha   90.00
_cell.angle_beta   90.00
_cell.angle_gamma   90.00
#
_symmetry.space_group_name_H-M   'P 1'
#
loop_
_entity.id
_entity.type
_entity.pdbx_description
1 polymer ?
#
loop_
_entity_poly.entity_id
_entity_poly.type
_entity_poly.pdbx_seq_one_letter_code
_entity_poly.pdbx_strand_id
1 'polypeptide(L)'
;MTTRPDTHRSSASSPSARAGFTAVELMVAITTSLIVCAGAYTLAKTSLEVFQQEARMNSAQFNNVMGMNRLSTDIKRAGFQTSPDADTDLQVCAPPTGALAGLLKAVNVFEGADSGTYGSGDYLGLPSMVTGPENNRAPDRIRLAANYTTSDKYRLGPVDMTGNKISVQVDQLAVQRIFHDARLAGGNEFCSAFPAGGIARLVDAANRTRFIEVASCATTDNTDATNYASITITAVNIPVGTGCGEATQGYINPVNVIDYVPVHLTNLNATSQGLGTTIQTLLTQESTNAGVTGDESRMMLVRRALGANGAILPNSTTIEADYLVDLNFSARYASDALQPNTHQFADFEAVGAIPENQVRSLGIRMTTRSRFADRAERGFTVVPNASQPLPRFEAFTSTATNRMRFARVRTFFTEVAISNLQGVVPW
;
A
#
# COMPACT_ATOMS: atom_id res chain seq x y z
N MET A 1 -24.98 23.11 -71.14
CA MET A 1 -25.89 21.96 -71.31
C MET A 1 -26.98 22.10 -70.25
N THR A 2 -28.20 22.35 -70.72
CA THR A 2 -29.51 22.39 -70.02
C THR A 2 -29.66 23.26 -68.76
N THR A 3 -29.87 24.54 -69.01
CA THR A 3 -30.63 25.49 -68.19
C THR A 3 -32.11 25.05 -68.05
N ARG A 4 -32.66 25.08 -66.83
CA ARG A 4 -34.08 24.82 -66.54
C ARG A 4 -34.70 26.07 -65.89
N PRO A 5 -35.96 26.44 -66.21
CA PRO A 5 -36.47 27.78 -66.01
C PRO A 5 -37.07 28.00 -64.61
N ASP A 6 -36.92 29.23 -64.13
CA ASP A 6 -37.59 29.79 -62.98
C ASP A 6 -39.11 29.74 -63.13
N THR A 7 -39.78 29.01 -62.24
CA THR A 7 -41.20 29.21 -61.96
C THR A 7 -41.35 29.98 -60.65
N HIS A 8 -41.42 31.30 -60.79
CA HIS A 8 -41.99 32.20 -59.79
C HIS A 8 -43.41 31.75 -59.45
N ARG A 9 -43.59 31.13 -58.28
CA ARG A 9 -44.90 30.87 -57.70
C ARG A 9 -45.16 31.92 -56.63
N SER A 10 -45.85 32.97 -57.03
CA SER A 10 -46.42 33.98 -56.15
C SER A 10 -47.49 33.32 -55.27
N SER A 11 -47.11 32.83 -54.09
CA SER A 11 -48.05 32.41 -53.07
C SER A 11 -48.60 33.65 -52.38
N ALA A 12 -49.86 33.96 -52.67
CA ALA A 12 -50.65 35.00 -52.03
C ALA A 12 -50.51 34.92 -50.50
N SER A 13 -50.09 36.02 -49.88
CA SER A 13 -50.17 36.20 -48.43
C SER A 13 -51.64 36.26 -48.04
N SER A 14 -52.22 35.11 -47.69
CA SER A 14 -53.49 35.04 -46.98
C SER A 14 -53.39 35.92 -45.73
N PRO A 15 -54.36 36.80 -45.44
CA PRO A 15 -54.39 37.53 -44.19
C PRO A 15 -54.42 36.49 -43.06
N SER A 16 -53.32 36.40 -42.30
CA SER A 16 -53.27 35.57 -41.10
C SER A 16 -54.33 36.14 -40.15
N ALA A 17 -55.48 35.45 -40.05
CA ALA A 17 -56.44 35.73 -39.01
C ALA A 17 -55.68 35.64 -37.68
N ARG A 18 -55.47 36.78 -37.03
CA ARG A 18 -54.93 36.86 -35.67
C ARG A 18 -56.00 36.33 -34.73
N ALA A 19 -56.13 35.00 -34.68
CA ALA A 19 -56.85 34.34 -33.61
C ALA A 19 -56.00 34.51 -32.35
N GLY A 20 -56.43 35.39 -31.45
CA GLY A 20 -55.84 35.47 -30.12
C GLY A 20 -56.06 34.15 -29.41
N PHE A 21 -54.99 33.62 -28.79
CA PHE A 21 -55.10 32.45 -27.92
C PHE A 21 -56.19 32.67 -26.89
N THR A 22 -57.09 31.70 -26.76
CA THR A 22 -58.09 31.73 -25.69
C THR A 22 -57.37 31.55 -24.35
N ALA A 23 -57.87 32.17 -23.27
CA ALA A 23 -57.27 32.03 -21.94
C ALA A 23 -57.13 30.56 -21.49
N VAL A 24 -58.05 29.71 -21.96
CA VAL A 24 -58.03 28.25 -21.73
C VAL A 24 -56.84 27.59 -22.41
N GLU A 25 -56.56 27.89 -23.69
CA GLU A 25 -55.40 27.35 -24.39
C GLU A 25 -54.08 27.77 -23.74
N LEU A 26 -53.99 29.00 -23.22
CA LEU A 26 -52.81 29.45 -22.48
C LEU A 26 -52.62 28.67 -21.18
N MET A 27 -53.70 28.43 -20.41
CA MET A 27 -53.64 27.62 -19.19
C MET A 27 -53.23 26.17 -19.49
N VAL A 28 -53.76 25.58 -20.57
CA VAL A 28 -53.36 24.23 -21.00
C VAL A 28 -51.89 24.22 -21.41
N ALA A 29 -51.43 25.18 -22.21
CA ALA A 29 -50.03 25.24 -22.65
C ALA A 29 -49.05 25.37 -21.47
N ILE A 30 -49.37 26.20 -20.47
CA ILE A 30 -48.54 26.37 -19.27
C ILE A 30 -48.51 25.08 -18.44
N THR A 31 -49.65 24.43 -18.24
CA THR A 31 -49.72 23.18 -17.46
C THR A 31 -48.99 22.03 -18.16
N THR A 32 -49.15 21.87 -19.47
CA THR A 32 -48.40 20.86 -20.23
C THR A 32 -46.89 21.14 -20.20
N SER A 33 -46.48 22.40 -20.32
CA SER A 33 -45.07 22.78 -20.24
C SER A 33 -44.49 22.47 -18.87
N LEU A 34 -45.24 22.73 -17.80
CA LEU A 34 -44.80 22.46 -16.42
C LEU A 34 -44.64 20.96 -16.17
N ILE A 35 -45.55 20.12 -16.67
CA ILE A 35 -45.46 18.66 -16.57
C ILE A 35 -44.20 18.15 -17.29
N VAL A 36 -43.93 18.63 -18.51
CA VAL A 36 -42.74 18.24 -19.28
C VAL A 36 -41.46 18.69 -18.57
N CYS A 37 -41.41 19.92 -18.05
CA CYS A 37 -40.27 20.41 -17.28
C CYS A 37 -40.03 19.59 -16.00
N ALA A 38 -41.10 19.20 -15.28
CA ALA A 38 -40.99 18.35 -14.10
C ALA A 38 -40.47 16.93 -14.47
N GLY A 39 -40.94 16.36 -15.58
CA GLY A 39 -40.42 15.11 -16.12
C GLY A 39 -38.94 15.18 -16.48
N ALA A 40 -38.52 16.24 -17.19
CA ALA A 40 -37.13 16.46 -17.54
C ALA A 40 -36.24 16.66 -16.31
N TYR A 41 -36.70 17.42 -15.31
CA TYR A 41 -35.98 17.65 -14.05
C TYR A 41 -35.78 16.35 -13.26
N THR A 42 -36.83 15.53 -13.12
CA THR A 42 -36.73 14.25 -12.39
C THR A 42 -35.79 13.26 -13.10
N LEU A 43 -35.81 13.21 -14.43
CA LEU A 43 -34.88 12.41 -15.23
C LEU A 43 -33.44 12.91 -15.09
N ALA A 44 -33.21 14.22 -15.16
CA ALA A 44 -31.89 14.81 -14.99
C ALA A 44 -31.33 14.54 -13.58
N LYS A 45 -32.17 14.67 -12.54
CA LYS A 45 -31.79 14.38 -11.15
C LYS A 45 -31.40 12.91 -10.96
N THR A 46 -32.22 11.98 -11.44
CA THR A 46 -31.93 10.53 -11.33
C THR A 46 -30.68 10.15 -12.11
N SER A 47 -30.48 10.71 -13.31
CA SER A 47 -29.26 10.50 -14.09
C SER A 47 -28.01 10.99 -13.35
N LEU A 48 -28.08 12.19 -12.75
CA LEU A 48 -26.97 12.75 -11.97
C LEU A 48 -26.63 11.89 -10.74
N GLU A 49 -27.64 11.39 -10.02
CA GLU A 49 -27.44 10.50 -8.88
C GLU A 49 -26.73 9.20 -9.29
N VAL A 50 -27.10 8.61 -10.43
CA VAL A 50 -26.43 7.41 -10.96
C VAL A 50 -24.98 7.72 -11.33
N PHE A 51 -24.71 8.81 -12.05
CA PHE A 51 -23.34 9.19 -12.41
C PHE A 51 -22.47 9.46 -11.17
N GLN A 52 -23.01 10.11 -10.15
CA GLN A 52 -22.28 10.33 -8.89
C GLN A 52 -21.99 9.00 -8.18
N GLN A 53 -22.92 8.05 -8.18
CA GLN A 53 -22.70 6.72 -7.59
C GLN A 53 -21.64 5.93 -8.37
N GLU A 54 -21.67 5.98 -9.70
CA GLU A 54 -20.68 5.31 -10.54
C GLU A 54 -19.29 5.91 -10.39
N ALA A 55 -19.18 7.25 -10.37
CA ALA A 55 -17.90 7.93 -10.15
C ALA A 55 -17.28 7.57 -8.79
N ARG A 56 -18.08 7.53 -7.72
CA ARG A 56 -17.62 7.13 -6.38
C ARG A 56 -17.16 5.68 -6.33
N MET A 57 -17.88 4.79 -7.01
CA MET A 57 -17.53 3.37 -7.08
C MET A 57 -16.23 3.15 -7.88
N ASN A 58 -16.04 3.91 -8.96
CA ASN A 58 -14.84 3.86 -9.76
C ASN A 58 -13.61 4.27 -8.94
N SER A 59 -13.72 5.33 -8.13
CA SER A 59 -12.64 5.73 -7.22
C SER A 59 -12.27 4.63 -6.20
N ALA A 60 -13.26 3.97 -5.59
CA ALA A 60 -12.99 2.86 -4.67
C ALA A 60 -12.29 1.68 -5.37
N GLN A 61 -12.73 1.34 -6.58
CA GLN A 61 -12.11 0.30 -7.39
C GLN A 61 -10.66 0.64 -7.76
N PHE A 62 -10.42 1.87 -8.20
CA PHE A 62 -9.09 2.35 -8.57
C PHE A 62 -8.12 2.29 -7.39
N ASN A 63 -8.52 2.78 -6.22
CA ASN A 63 -7.72 2.71 -5.00
C ASN A 63 -7.39 1.26 -4.63
N ASN A 64 -8.35 0.34 -4.80
CA ASN A 64 -8.12 -1.07 -4.50
C ASN A 64 -7.11 -1.69 -5.47
N VAL A 65 -7.27 -1.46 -6.77
CA VAL A 65 -6.36 -2.00 -7.79
C VAL A 65 -4.93 -1.46 -7.60
N MET A 66 -4.78 -0.16 -7.31
CA MET A 66 -3.46 0.43 -7.05
C MET A 66 -2.78 -0.18 -5.82
N GLY A 67 -3.46 -0.20 -4.67
CA GLY A 67 -2.92 -0.77 -3.45
C GLY A 67 -2.59 -2.27 -3.62
N MET A 68 -3.44 -3.02 -4.31
CA MET A 68 -3.24 -4.44 -4.57
C MET A 68 -2.03 -4.69 -5.49
N ASN A 69 -1.87 -3.91 -6.55
CA ASN A 69 -0.72 -4.05 -7.46
C ASN A 69 0.59 -3.74 -6.75
N ARG A 70 0.61 -2.72 -5.89
CA ARG A 70 1.81 -2.38 -5.12
C ARG A 70 2.14 -3.44 -4.08
N LEU A 71 1.16 -3.83 -3.26
CA LEU A 71 1.32 -4.86 -2.24
C LEU A 71 1.75 -6.20 -2.85
N SER A 72 1.11 -6.63 -3.95
CA SER A 72 1.48 -7.88 -4.62
C SER A 72 2.89 -7.84 -5.22
N THR A 73 3.32 -6.70 -5.77
CA THR A 73 4.69 -6.54 -6.29
C THR A 73 5.71 -6.67 -5.16
N ASP A 74 5.43 -6.08 -4.00
CA ASP A 74 6.34 -6.14 -2.86
C ASP A 74 6.36 -7.55 -2.23
N ILE A 75 5.21 -8.24 -2.14
CA ILE A 75 5.14 -9.64 -1.69
C ILE A 75 5.92 -10.58 -2.61
N LYS A 76 5.83 -10.43 -3.94
CA LYS A 76 6.62 -11.24 -4.88
C LYS A 76 8.12 -11.14 -4.63
N ARG A 77 8.58 -9.97 -4.16
CA ARG A 77 9.99 -9.68 -3.91
C ARG A 77 10.40 -9.97 -2.47
N ALA A 78 9.48 -10.33 -1.58
CA ALA A 78 9.80 -10.74 -0.21
C ALA A 78 10.89 -11.82 -0.21
N GLY A 79 11.85 -11.72 0.70
CA GLY A 79 13.01 -12.62 0.76
C GLY A 79 14.11 -12.36 -0.27
N PHE A 80 13.93 -11.45 -1.25
CA PHE A 80 14.96 -11.18 -2.25
C PHE A 80 16.23 -10.59 -1.63
N GLN A 81 17.37 -11.26 -1.84
CA GLN A 81 18.68 -10.89 -1.30
C GLN A 81 18.74 -10.77 0.24
N THR A 82 17.81 -11.41 0.95
CA THR A 82 17.84 -11.56 2.41
C THR A 82 17.68 -13.04 2.78
N SER A 83 17.65 -13.34 4.07
CA SER A 83 17.26 -14.65 4.59
C SER A 83 15.73 -14.76 4.70
N PRO A 84 15.12 -15.95 4.54
CA PRO A 84 13.72 -16.19 4.91
C PRO A 84 13.41 -15.83 6.36
N ASP A 85 14.31 -16.21 7.26
CA ASP A 85 14.23 -15.95 8.69
C ASP A 85 15.66 -15.90 9.23
N ALA A 86 16.15 -14.70 9.51
CA ALA A 86 17.53 -14.49 9.91
C ALA A 86 17.88 -15.09 11.28
N ASP A 87 16.89 -15.42 12.12
CA ASP A 87 17.11 -16.02 13.43
C ASP A 87 17.41 -17.53 13.33
N THR A 88 16.73 -18.22 12.41
CA THR A 88 16.84 -19.67 12.23
C THR A 88 17.73 -20.10 11.06
N ASP A 89 18.16 -19.17 10.21
CA ASP A 89 19.00 -19.48 9.04
C ASP A 89 20.45 -19.80 9.43
N LEU A 90 20.86 -21.05 9.16
CA LEU A 90 22.21 -21.52 9.45
C LEU A 90 23.29 -20.78 8.68
N GLN A 91 22.99 -20.09 7.57
CA GLN A 91 23.94 -19.23 6.85
C GLN A 91 24.19 -17.89 7.54
N VAL A 92 23.36 -17.52 8.51
CA VAL A 92 23.56 -16.33 9.33
C VAL A 92 24.53 -16.68 10.45
N CYS A 93 25.77 -16.20 10.36
CA CYS A 93 26.83 -16.55 11.30
C CYS A 93 26.76 -15.76 12.62
N ALA A 94 26.05 -14.63 12.61
CA ALA A 94 25.73 -13.84 13.79
C ALA A 94 24.24 -13.49 13.73
N PRO A 95 23.36 -14.35 14.29
CA PRO A 95 21.93 -14.10 14.30
C PRO A 95 21.62 -12.73 14.90
N PRO A 96 20.71 -11.94 14.28
CA PRO A 96 20.28 -10.67 14.83
C PRO A 96 19.62 -10.89 16.19
N THR A 97 19.73 -9.92 17.10
CA THR A 97 19.09 -9.97 18.42
C THR A 97 18.13 -8.80 18.60
N GLY A 98 17.25 -8.88 19.60
CA GLY A 98 16.31 -7.81 19.93
C GLY A 98 15.28 -7.55 18.83
N ALA A 99 14.97 -6.27 18.57
CA ALA A 99 13.96 -5.88 17.57
C ALA A 99 14.32 -6.36 16.16
N LEU A 100 15.61 -6.38 15.82
CA LEU A 100 16.08 -6.75 14.49
C LEU A 100 15.75 -8.20 14.12
N ALA A 101 15.75 -9.12 15.10
CA ALA A 101 15.37 -10.51 14.89
C ALA A 101 13.91 -10.65 14.41
N GLY A 102 12.98 -9.92 15.02
CA GLY A 102 11.58 -9.92 14.62
C GLY A 102 11.29 -9.17 13.31
N LEU A 103 12.21 -8.32 12.85
CA LEU A 103 12.09 -7.55 11.60
C LEU A 103 12.63 -8.30 10.39
N LEU A 104 13.65 -9.15 10.57
CA LEU A 104 14.35 -9.85 9.49
C LEU A 104 13.73 -11.20 9.14
N LYS A 105 12.40 -11.16 8.95
CA LYS A 105 11.61 -12.25 8.41
C LYS A 105 11.10 -11.83 7.05
N ALA A 106 11.25 -12.69 6.04
CA ALA A 106 10.88 -12.34 4.66
C ALA A 106 9.42 -11.91 4.56
N VAL A 107 8.54 -12.61 5.27
CA VAL A 107 7.10 -12.33 5.34
C VAL A 107 6.62 -12.58 6.76
N ASN A 108 6.03 -11.58 7.40
CA ASN A 108 5.42 -11.70 8.72
C ASN A 108 4.01 -11.08 8.69
N VAL A 109 2.99 -11.89 8.94
CA VAL A 109 1.58 -11.47 8.94
C VAL A 109 1.12 -11.37 10.38
N PHE A 110 0.55 -10.22 10.73
CA PHE A 110 -0.04 -9.96 12.03
C PHE A 110 -1.56 -9.92 11.84
N GLU A 111 -2.26 -10.82 12.54
CA GLU A 111 -3.70 -10.99 12.41
C GLU A 111 -4.47 -9.93 13.20
N GLY A 112 -5.39 -9.22 12.53
CA GLY A 112 -6.16 -8.11 13.09
C GLY A 112 -6.96 -8.48 14.34
N ALA A 113 -7.43 -9.73 14.40
CA ALA A 113 -8.26 -10.22 15.48
C ALA A 113 -7.49 -10.49 16.79
N ASP A 114 -6.17 -10.70 16.70
CA ASP A 114 -5.34 -11.00 17.86
C ASP A 114 -4.75 -9.71 18.46
N SER A 115 -5.50 -9.12 19.39
CA SER A 115 -5.12 -7.91 20.12
C SER A 115 -3.76 -8.01 20.85
N GLY A 116 -3.24 -9.21 21.10
CA GLY A 116 -1.94 -9.42 21.76
C GLY A 116 -0.73 -9.41 20.81
N THR A 117 -0.96 -9.65 19.51
CA THR A 117 0.11 -9.82 18.51
C THR A 117 0.56 -8.48 17.90
N TYR A 118 -0.26 -7.44 18.00
CA TYR A 118 0.16 -6.07 17.70
C TYR A 118 0.88 -5.47 18.91
N GLY A 119 2.12 -5.01 18.71
CA GLY A 119 2.81 -4.22 19.73
C GLY A 119 1.96 -3.03 20.19
N SER A 120 2.08 -2.63 21.46
CA SER A 120 1.26 -1.59 22.11
C SER A 120 1.33 -0.18 21.47
N GLY A 121 2.12 0.02 20.41
CA GLY A 121 2.17 1.24 19.60
C GLY A 121 1.84 1.05 18.10
N ASP A 122 1.58 -0.18 17.66
CA ASP A 122 1.29 -0.50 16.25
C ASP A 122 -0.21 -0.50 15.92
N TYR A 123 -1.06 -0.83 16.90
CA TYR A 123 -2.51 -0.73 16.79
C TYR A 123 -2.96 0.65 17.26
N LEU A 124 -2.70 1.67 16.44
CA LEU A 124 -3.25 3.00 16.68
C LEU A 124 -4.74 2.98 16.36
N GLY A 125 -5.51 2.43 17.30
CA GLY A 125 -6.96 2.40 17.38
C GLY A 125 -7.66 2.38 16.03
N LEU A 126 -7.80 1.19 15.42
CA LEU A 126 -8.71 1.04 14.29
C LEU A 126 -10.08 1.63 14.68
N PRO A 127 -10.79 2.31 13.75
CA PRO A 127 -12.05 2.93 14.09
C PRO A 127 -13.00 1.88 14.66
N SER A 128 -13.68 2.20 15.77
CA SER A 128 -14.70 1.31 16.35
C SER A 128 -15.81 0.98 15.36
N MET A 129 -16.03 1.83 14.35
CA MET A 129 -16.95 1.53 13.25
C MET A 129 -16.51 0.31 12.44
N VAL A 130 -15.21 0.10 12.26
CA VAL A 130 -14.65 -1.02 11.47
C VAL A 130 -14.72 -2.30 12.29
N THR A 131 -14.26 -2.24 13.53
CA THR A 131 -14.14 -3.41 14.43
C THR A 131 -15.42 -3.76 15.18
N GLY A 132 -16.36 -2.82 15.27
CA GLY A 132 -17.64 -2.98 15.94
C GLY A 132 -18.55 -4.00 15.26
N PRO A 133 -19.62 -4.44 15.95
CA PRO A 133 -20.52 -5.49 15.46
C PRO A 133 -21.21 -5.12 14.15
N GLU A 134 -21.30 -3.84 13.81
CA GLU A 134 -21.89 -3.35 12.58
C GLU A 134 -21.11 -3.83 11.35
N ASN A 135 -19.79 -3.76 11.36
CA ASN A 135 -18.96 -4.17 10.22
C ASN A 135 -18.16 -5.45 10.50
N ASN A 136 -17.84 -5.74 11.76
CA ASN A 136 -17.12 -6.92 12.22
C ASN A 136 -15.89 -7.21 11.36
N ARG A 137 -15.00 -6.21 11.23
CA ARG A 137 -13.75 -6.34 10.47
C ARG A 137 -12.56 -6.14 11.39
N ALA A 138 -11.57 -6.99 11.21
CA ALA A 138 -10.28 -6.93 11.91
C ALA A 138 -9.17 -7.02 10.85
N PRO A 139 -8.88 -5.92 10.14
CA PRO A 139 -7.85 -5.91 9.10
C PRO A 139 -6.48 -6.31 9.63
N ASP A 140 -5.84 -7.24 8.92
CA ASP A 140 -4.47 -7.68 9.12
C ASP A 140 -3.45 -6.62 8.73
N ARG A 141 -2.20 -6.86 9.14
CA ARG A 141 -1.00 -6.12 8.75
C ARG A 141 0.03 -7.12 8.22
N ILE A 142 0.85 -6.68 7.29
CA ILE A 142 1.97 -7.50 6.81
C ILE A 142 3.27 -6.69 6.82
N ARG A 143 4.33 -7.34 7.29
CA ARG A 143 5.70 -6.85 7.25
C ARG A 143 6.53 -7.74 6.35
N LEU A 144 7.33 -7.13 5.50
CA LEU A 144 8.12 -7.80 4.49
C LEU A 144 9.58 -7.36 4.60
N ALA A 145 10.51 -8.30 4.56
CA ALA A 145 11.94 -7.99 4.48
C ALA A 145 12.50 -8.45 3.14
N ALA A 146 13.12 -7.53 2.40
CA ALA A 146 13.88 -7.81 1.18
C ALA A 146 14.72 -6.59 0.76
N ASN A 147 15.55 -6.75 -0.26
CA ASN A 147 16.06 -5.59 -1.00
C ASN A 147 14.98 -5.07 -1.96
N TYR A 148 14.31 -3.97 -1.58
CA TYR A 148 13.30 -3.30 -2.41
C TYR A 148 13.88 -2.12 -3.20
N THR A 149 15.02 -1.57 -2.77
CA THR A 149 15.63 -0.40 -3.41
C THR A 149 16.38 -0.76 -4.68
N THR A 150 17.18 -1.83 -4.69
CA THR A 150 18.08 -2.16 -5.81
C THR A 150 18.05 -3.65 -6.16
N SER A 151 18.35 -4.00 -7.41
CA SER A 151 18.56 -5.41 -7.80
C SER A 151 19.97 -5.90 -7.54
N ASP A 152 20.89 -4.98 -7.23
CA ASP A 152 22.33 -5.24 -7.21
C ASP A 152 22.87 -5.51 -5.81
N LYS A 153 23.96 -6.28 -5.78
CA LYS A 153 24.85 -6.44 -4.63
C LYS A 153 26.16 -5.72 -4.94
N TYR A 154 26.75 -5.09 -3.92
CA TYR A 154 27.97 -4.31 -4.08
C TYR A 154 29.13 -5.05 -3.42
N ARG A 155 30.20 -5.30 -4.17
CA ARG A 155 31.38 -5.96 -3.59
C ARG A 155 32.17 -5.01 -2.68
N LEU A 156 32.64 -5.57 -1.59
CA LEU A 156 33.31 -4.87 -0.50
C LEU A 156 34.78 -4.62 -0.81
N GLY A 157 35.25 -3.44 -0.40
CA GLY A 157 36.67 -3.13 -0.23
C GLY A 157 37.16 -3.57 1.16
N PRO A 158 38.13 -2.85 1.75
CA PRO A 158 38.55 -3.06 3.13
C PRO A 158 37.40 -2.82 4.12
N VAL A 159 37.25 -3.73 5.08
CA VAL A 159 36.30 -3.59 6.21
C VAL A 159 37.10 -3.39 7.49
N ASP A 160 36.97 -2.22 8.10
CA ASP A 160 37.53 -1.92 9.41
C ASP A 160 36.53 -2.30 10.50
N MET A 161 36.74 -3.48 11.08
CA MET A 161 35.90 -4.04 12.15
C MET A 161 35.97 -3.21 13.44
N THR A 162 37.09 -2.53 13.71
CA THR A 162 37.26 -1.73 14.94
C THR A 162 36.57 -0.39 14.80
N GLY A 163 36.68 0.24 13.64
CA GLY A 163 36.00 1.49 13.30
C GLY A 163 34.56 1.33 12.83
N ASN A 164 34.05 0.10 12.68
CA ASN A 164 32.77 -0.24 12.04
C ASN A 164 32.60 0.40 10.64
N LYS A 165 33.68 0.52 9.86
CA LYS A 165 33.66 1.13 8.53
C LYS A 165 33.76 0.08 7.44
N ILE A 166 32.84 0.17 6.49
CA ILE A 166 32.73 -0.74 5.36
C ILE A 166 32.95 0.06 4.09
N SER A 167 34.07 -0.20 3.41
CA SER A 167 34.35 0.42 2.12
C SER A 167 33.66 -0.38 1.01
N VAL A 168 33.05 0.30 0.05
CA VAL A 168 32.48 -0.33 -1.15
C VAL A 168 33.40 -0.04 -2.34
N GLN A 169 33.69 -1.05 -3.17
CA GLN A 169 34.49 -0.82 -4.37
C GLN A 169 33.69 -0.03 -5.42
N VAL A 170 34.28 1.04 -5.93
CA VAL A 170 33.63 2.01 -6.83
C VAL A 170 33.74 1.64 -8.32
N ASP A 171 34.58 0.66 -8.66
CA ASP A 171 34.86 0.19 -10.03
C ASP A 171 33.81 -0.79 -10.57
N GLN A 172 32.67 -0.94 -9.89
CA GLN A 172 31.60 -1.85 -10.26
C GLN A 172 30.57 -1.17 -11.16
N LEU A 173 30.09 -1.90 -12.17
CA LEU A 173 29.06 -1.41 -13.09
C LEU A 173 27.76 -1.01 -12.36
N ALA A 174 27.39 -1.72 -11.28
CA ALA A 174 26.22 -1.38 -10.46
C ALA A 174 26.36 0.00 -9.80
N VAL A 175 27.53 0.30 -9.24
CA VAL A 175 27.84 1.60 -8.62
C VAL A 175 27.88 2.70 -9.67
N GLN A 176 28.51 2.45 -10.81
CA GLN A 176 28.58 3.40 -11.92
C GLN A 176 27.19 3.77 -12.47
N ARG A 177 26.26 2.81 -12.55
CA ARG A 177 24.87 3.05 -12.97
C ARG A 177 24.17 4.01 -12.01
N ILE A 178 24.28 3.76 -10.70
CA ILE A 178 23.67 4.62 -9.68
C ILE A 178 24.28 6.02 -9.71
N PHE A 179 25.60 6.13 -9.85
CA PHE A 179 26.29 7.42 -9.99
C PHE A 179 25.75 8.22 -11.19
N HIS A 180 25.66 7.55 -12.35
CA HIS A 180 25.15 8.16 -13.58
C HIS A 180 23.69 8.64 -13.42
N ASP A 181 22.82 7.81 -12.85
CA ASP A 181 21.42 8.15 -12.62
C ASP A 181 21.26 9.32 -11.64
N ALA A 182 22.06 9.34 -10.57
CA ALA A 182 22.08 10.43 -9.60
C ALA A 182 22.49 11.76 -10.25
N ARG A 183 23.52 11.76 -11.11
CA ARG A 183 24.08 12.98 -11.70
C ARG A 183 23.29 13.52 -12.89
N LEU A 184 22.81 12.66 -13.78
CA LEU A 184 22.18 13.11 -15.03
C LEU A 184 20.66 13.19 -14.94
N ALA A 185 20.03 12.34 -14.15
CA ALA A 185 18.58 12.28 -14.05
C ALA A 185 18.03 12.93 -12.76
N GLY A 186 18.91 13.49 -11.91
CA GLY A 186 18.52 13.91 -10.56
C GLY A 186 18.00 12.73 -9.72
N GLY A 187 18.47 11.52 -10.04
CA GLY A 187 18.10 10.30 -9.33
C GLY A 187 18.67 10.25 -7.93
N ASN A 188 18.44 9.14 -7.24
CA ASN A 188 18.93 8.99 -5.88
C ASN A 188 20.42 8.61 -5.87
N GLU A 189 21.20 9.26 -4.99
CA GLU A 189 22.59 8.90 -4.76
C GLU A 189 22.73 7.52 -4.11
N PHE A 190 23.92 6.92 -4.20
CA PHE A 190 24.20 5.60 -3.60
C PHE A 190 23.76 5.48 -2.13
N CYS A 191 23.99 6.53 -1.33
CA CYS A 191 23.64 6.53 0.09
C CYS A 191 22.13 6.57 0.38
N SER A 192 21.28 6.88 -0.61
CA SER A 192 19.83 6.75 -0.43
C SER A 192 19.40 5.28 -0.27
N ALA A 193 20.19 4.33 -0.78
CA ALA A 193 19.93 2.91 -0.62
C ALA A 193 20.31 2.40 0.77
N PHE A 194 21.19 3.13 1.47
CA PHE A 194 21.68 2.83 2.82
C PHE A 194 21.40 4.01 3.77
N PRO A 195 20.12 4.34 4.02
CA PRO A 195 19.79 5.43 4.92
C PRO A 195 20.24 5.11 6.36
N ALA A 196 20.57 6.14 7.14
CA ALA A 196 20.85 5.99 8.56
C ALA A 196 19.64 5.37 9.30
N GLY A 197 19.91 4.43 10.20
CA GLY A 197 18.90 3.59 10.85
C GLY A 197 18.37 2.46 9.97
N GLY A 198 18.73 2.40 8.69
CA GLY A 198 18.39 1.29 7.79
C GLY A 198 19.17 0.01 8.10
N ILE A 199 18.82 -1.08 7.42
CA ILE A 199 19.48 -2.37 7.59
C ILE A 199 20.27 -2.70 6.32
N ALA A 200 21.46 -3.27 6.49
CA ALA A 200 22.22 -3.84 5.40
C ALA A 200 22.57 -5.30 5.69
N ARG A 201 22.60 -6.10 4.64
CA ARG A 201 23.10 -7.46 4.66
C ARG A 201 24.55 -7.44 4.22
N LEU A 202 25.43 -7.97 5.06
CA LEU A 202 26.83 -8.17 4.77
C LEU A 202 27.07 -9.66 4.59
N VAL A 203 27.69 -10.05 3.48
CA VAL A 203 28.05 -11.43 3.19
C VAL A 203 29.55 -11.53 3.00
N ASP A 204 30.20 -12.44 3.71
CA ASP A 204 31.64 -12.66 3.60
C ASP A 204 32.02 -13.54 2.40
N ALA A 205 33.32 -13.75 2.20
CA ALA A 205 33.84 -14.59 1.12
C ALA A 205 33.45 -16.08 1.24
N ALA A 206 33.09 -16.54 2.44
CA ALA A 206 32.59 -17.89 2.71
C ALA A 206 31.06 -17.98 2.55
N ASN A 207 30.42 -16.93 2.03
CA ASN A 207 28.99 -16.83 1.81
C ASN A 207 28.15 -16.81 3.10
N ARG A 208 28.77 -16.52 4.25
CA ARG A 208 28.09 -16.38 5.53
C ARG A 208 27.55 -14.98 5.66
N THR A 209 26.31 -14.89 6.11
CA THR A 209 25.57 -13.64 6.21
C THR A 209 25.60 -13.08 7.62
N ARG A 210 25.63 -11.75 7.73
CA ARG A 210 25.30 -11.01 8.95
C ARG A 210 24.52 -9.75 8.58
N PHE A 211 23.73 -9.26 9.52
CA PHE A 211 22.94 -8.05 9.33
C PHE A 211 23.49 -6.94 10.22
N ILE A 212 23.53 -5.73 9.69
CA ILE A 212 24.03 -4.54 10.38
C ILE A 212 23.00 -3.41 10.30
N GLU A 213 22.99 -2.59 11.34
CA GLU A 213 22.34 -1.29 11.29
C GLU A 213 23.30 -0.26 10.70
N VAL A 214 22.82 0.51 9.72
CA VAL A 214 23.57 1.58 9.07
C VAL A 214 23.53 2.82 9.97
N ALA A 215 24.68 3.23 10.52
CA ALA A 215 24.78 4.49 11.26
C ALA A 215 24.83 5.69 10.32
N SER A 216 25.61 5.59 9.24
CA SER A 216 25.71 6.62 8.20
C SER A 216 26.26 6.03 6.91
N CYS A 217 26.02 6.73 5.80
CA CYS A 217 26.66 6.46 4.52
C CYS A 217 27.25 7.76 3.99
N ALA A 218 28.49 7.71 3.50
CA ALA A 218 29.17 8.83 2.88
C ALA A 218 29.72 8.40 1.52
N THR A 219 29.57 9.29 0.54
CA THR A 219 30.24 9.19 -0.76
C THR A 219 31.20 10.36 -0.93
N THR A 220 32.26 10.15 -1.68
CA THR A 220 33.17 11.21 -2.14
C THR A 220 33.33 11.02 -3.63
N ASP A 221 33.17 12.10 -4.39
CA ASP A 221 33.34 12.08 -5.83
C ASP A 221 34.80 12.31 -6.20
N ASN A 222 35.22 11.76 -7.35
CA ASN A 222 36.50 12.18 -7.93
C ASN A 222 36.40 13.64 -8.38
N THR A 223 37.56 14.31 -8.49
CA THR A 223 37.66 15.71 -8.93
C THR A 223 36.99 15.96 -10.27
N ASP A 224 36.96 14.94 -11.13
CA ASP A 224 36.40 15.00 -12.48
C ASP A 224 34.91 14.62 -12.52
N ALA A 225 34.32 14.22 -11.37
CA ALA A 225 32.92 13.85 -11.18
C ALA A 225 32.37 12.83 -12.19
N THR A 226 33.22 11.91 -12.67
CA THR A 226 32.82 10.81 -13.57
C THR A 226 32.48 9.52 -12.81
N ASN A 227 32.89 9.43 -11.55
CA ASN A 227 32.67 8.31 -10.65
C ASN A 227 32.87 8.74 -9.18
N TYR A 228 32.45 7.88 -8.26
CA TYR A 228 32.82 8.00 -6.86
C TYR A 228 34.32 7.71 -6.67
N ALA A 229 35.01 8.57 -5.92
CA ALA A 229 36.35 8.33 -5.37
C ALA A 229 36.31 7.29 -4.25
N SER A 230 35.32 7.41 -3.36
CA SER A 230 35.11 6.43 -2.28
C SER A 230 33.65 6.39 -1.85
N ILE A 231 33.25 5.22 -1.32
CA ILE A 231 31.97 5.00 -0.68
C ILE A 231 32.26 4.29 0.63
N THR A 232 31.82 4.89 1.74
CA THR A 232 32.00 4.33 3.08
C THR A 232 30.66 4.26 3.79
N ILE A 233 30.31 3.07 4.26
CA ILE A 233 29.16 2.83 5.13
C ILE A 233 29.70 2.63 6.54
N THR A 234 29.20 3.41 7.51
CA THR A 234 29.51 3.21 8.92
C THR A 234 28.36 2.43 9.55
N ALA A 235 28.67 1.27 10.15
CA ALA A 235 27.70 0.49 10.89
C ALA A 235 27.63 0.95 12.35
N VAL A 236 26.48 0.78 13.01
CA VAL A 236 26.40 0.96 14.48
C VAL A 236 27.27 -0.07 15.18
N ASN A 237 27.20 -1.31 14.72
CA ASN A 237 28.03 -2.43 15.14
C ASN A 237 28.14 -3.43 13.98
N ILE A 238 29.32 -4.02 13.78
CA ILE A 238 29.50 -5.18 12.91
C ILE A 238 29.56 -6.43 13.80
N PRO A 239 28.48 -7.23 13.89
CA PRO A 239 28.45 -8.36 14.79
C PRO A 239 29.49 -9.41 14.37
N VAL A 240 30.16 -9.96 15.38
CA VAL A 240 31.12 -11.05 15.24
C VAL A 240 30.46 -12.29 15.82
N GLY A 241 30.32 -13.34 15.02
CA GLY A 241 29.70 -14.60 15.41
C GLY A 241 30.56 -15.80 15.03
N THR A 242 30.24 -16.95 15.60
CA THR A 242 30.96 -18.19 15.32
C THR A 242 30.81 -18.56 13.84
N GLY A 243 31.94 -18.77 13.16
CA GLY A 243 31.94 -19.08 11.73
C GLY A 243 31.73 -17.87 10.81
N CYS A 244 31.70 -16.65 11.34
CA CYS A 244 31.81 -15.44 10.53
C CYS A 244 33.27 -15.25 10.12
N GLY A 245 33.56 -15.25 8.81
CA GLY A 245 34.87 -14.90 8.28
C GLY A 245 35.14 -13.39 8.35
N GLU A 246 36.31 -12.97 7.88
CA GLU A 246 36.55 -11.56 7.58
C GLU A 246 35.61 -11.13 6.44
N ALA A 247 34.90 -10.02 6.61
CA ALA A 247 33.93 -9.55 5.60
C ALA A 247 34.61 -8.96 4.35
N THR A 248 35.92 -8.71 4.39
CA THR A 248 36.70 -8.20 3.27
C THR A 248 36.52 -9.10 2.03
N GLN A 249 36.40 -8.49 0.85
CA GLN A 249 36.12 -9.16 -0.44
C GLN A 249 34.73 -9.77 -0.62
N GLY A 250 33.86 -9.68 0.39
CA GLY A 250 32.46 -10.10 0.31
C GLY A 250 31.57 -9.14 -0.48
N TYR A 251 30.28 -9.12 -0.15
CA TYR A 251 29.32 -8.16 -0.71
C TYR A 251 28.37 -7.60 0.33
N ILE A 252 27.83 -6.42 0.03
CA ILE A 252 26.80 -5.74 0.80
C ILE A 252 25.60 -5.43 -0.08
N ASN A 253 24.41 -5.58 0.46
CA ASN A 253 23.17 -5.11 -0.16
C ASN A 253 22.26 -4.51 0.90
N PRO A 254 21.42 -3.53 0.56
CA PRO A 254 20.44 -3.01 1.50
C PRO A 254 19.35 -4.06 1.76
N VAL A 255 18.78 -4.00 2.96
CA VAL A 255 17.59 -4.75 3.34
C VAL A 255 16.59 -3.75 3.86
N ASN A 256 15.47 -3.62 3.16
CA ASN A 256 14.37 -2.76 3.58
C ASN A 256 13.31 -3.64 4.24
N VAL A 257 12.86 -3.21 5.41
CA VAL A 257 11.71 -3.81 6.08
C VAL A 257 10.52 -2.91 5.78
N ILE A 258 9.62 -3.40 4.95
CA ILE A 258 8.43 -2.69 4.50
C ILE A 258 7.25 -3.16 5.31
N ASP A 259 6.49 -2.21 5.82
CA ASP A 259 5.35 -2.45 6.68
C ASP A 259 4.09 -1.89 6.03
N TYR A 260 3.13 -2.78 5.77
CA TYR A 260 1.81 -2.45 5.25
C TYR A 260 0.82 -2.52 6.40
N VAL A 261 0.38 -1.36 6.86
CA VAL A 261 -0.46 -1.23 8.04
C VAL A 261 -1.73 -0.44 7.74
N PRO A 262 -2.91 -0.95 8.16
CA PRO A 262 -4.14 -0.18 8.23
C PRO A 262 -4.00 0.93 9.29
N VAL A 263 -4.18 2.19 8.91
CA VAL A 263 -4.10 3.33 9.84
C VAL A 263 -5.32 4.22 9.77
N HIS A 264 -5.73 4.71 10.93
CA HIS A 264 -6.74 5.76 11.07
C HIS A 264 -6.05 7.10 11.35
N LEU A 265 -5.87 7.93 10.31
CA LEU A 265 -5.04 9.13 10.43
C LEU A 265 -5.71 10.34 11.11
N THR A 266 -7.01 10.29 11.41
CA THR A 266 -7.73 11.44 12.00
C THR A 266 -7.26 11.78 13.42
N ASN A 267 -6.70 10.80 14.15
CA ASN A 267 -6.22 10.96 15.52
C ASN A 267 -4.70 10.93 15.66
N LEU A 268 -3.98 10.85 14.54
CA LEU A 268 -2.54 10.65 14.54
C LEU A 268 -1.80 11.87 14.03
N ASN A 269 -0.66 12.14 14.66
CA ASN A 269 0.35 12.99 14.07
C ASN A 269 0.93 12.23 12.87
N ALA A 270 0.56 12.57 11.64
CA ALA A 270 1.03 11.87 10.43
C ALA A 270 2.55 11.81 10.36
N THR A 271 3.26 12.76 10.99
CA THR A 271 4.73 12.69 11.13
C THR A 271 5.19 11.50 11.97
N SER A 272 4.44 11.10 13.01
CA SER A 272 4.74 9.86 13.77
C SER A 272 4.51 8.62 12.94
N GLN A 273 3.69 8.71 11.88
CA GLN A 273 3.50 7.66 10.89
C GLN A 273 4.50 7.73 9.74
N GLY A 274 5.51 8.61 9.78
CA GLY A 274 6.51 8.77 8.72
C GLY A 274 5.98 9.46 7.46
N LEU A 275 4.80 10.08 7.51
CA LEU A 275 4.25 10.87 6.41
C LEU A 275 4.86 12.28 6.41
N GLY A 276 5.08 12.83 5.22
CA GLY A 276 5.58 14.19 5.05
C GLY A 276 4.58 15.26 5.53
N THR A 277 5.10 16.46 5.82
CA THR A 277 4.32 17.60 6.35
C THR A 277 3.18 18.04 5.43
N THR A 278 3.32 17.91 4.12
CA THR A 278 2.26 18.25 3.15
C THR A 278 1.01 17.38 3.34
N ILE A 279 1.19 16.08 3.59
CA ILE A 279 0.07 15.15 3.77
C ILE A 279 -0.66 15.45 5.09
N GLN A 280 0.09 15.81 6.14
CA GLN A 280 -0.51 16.24 7.42
C GLN A 280 -1.50 17.39 7.22
N THR A 281 -1.15 18.40 6.43
CA THR A 281 -2.01 19.58 6.18
C THR A 281 -3.30 19.21 5.44
N LEU A 282 -3.25 18.24 4.53
CA LEU A 282 -4.45 17.76 3.83
C LEU A 282 -5.38 17.00 4.79
N LEU A 283 -4.82 16.18 5.68
CA LEU A 283 -5.58 15.39 6.63
C LEU A 283 -6.28 16.25 7.70
N THR A 284 -5.67 17.35 8.14
CA THR A 284 -6.27 18.24 9.14
C THR A 284 -7.47 19.02 8.59
N GLN A 285 -7.49 19.34 7.30
CA GLN A 285 -8.65 20.00 6.68
C GLN A 285 -9.85 19.05 6.62
N GLU A 286 -9.62 17.75 6.39
CA GLU A 286 -10.70 16.78 6.22
C GLU A 286 -11.40 16.37 7.53
N SER A 287 -10.74 16.48 8.69
CA SER A 287 -11.36 16.13 9.98
C SER A 287 -12.60 16.99 10.32
N THR A 288 -12.67 18.21 9.80
CA THR A 288 -13.82 19.11 9.99
C THR A 288 -15.11 18.63 9.31
N ASN A 289 -15.02 17.71 8.35
CA ASN A 289 -16.17 17.20 7.58
C ASN A 289 -16.63 15.79 8.00
N ALA A 290 -16.01 15.21 9.04
CA ALA A 290 -16.15 13.79 9.36
C ALA A 290 -17.60 13.33 9.60
N GLY A 291 -18.43 14.18 10.24
CA GLY A 291 -19.84 13.88 10.53
C GLY A 291 -20.77 13.84 9.30
N VAL A 292 -20.34 14.36 8.15
CA VAL A 292 -21.13 14.40 6.91
C VAL A 292 -20.65 13.35 5.91
N THR A 293 -19.35 13.10 5.84
CA THR A 293 -18.74 12.20 4.86
C THR A 293 -18.59 10.77 5.37
N GLY A 294 -18.65 10.56 6.68
CA GLY A 294 -18.31 9.28 7.31
C GLY A 294 -16.80 9.08 7.38
N ASP A 295 -16.01 10.15 7.35
CA ASP A 295 -14.55 10.07 7.45
C ASP A 295 -14.08 9.63 8.85
N GLU A 296 -14.97 9.58 9.85
CA GLU A 296 -14.71 8.97 11.18
C GLU A 296 -14.32 7.49 11.09
N SER A 297 -14.72 6.81 10.02
CA SER A 297 -14.40 5.40 9.75
C SER A 297 -13.38 5.25 8.62
N ARG A 298 -12.71 6.33 8.21
CA ARG A 298 -11.72 6.30 7.13
C ARG A 298 -10.46 5.63 7.63
N MET A 299 -10.13 4.47 7.06
CA MET A 299 -8.80 3.91 7.19
C MET A 299 -8.04 4.03 5.88
N MET A 300 -6.73 4.08 5.98
CA MET A 300 -5.82 4.05 4.85
C MET A 300 -4.89 2.86 4.99
N LEU A 301 -4.58 2.20 3.88
CA LEU A 301 -3.45 1.30 3.82
C LEU A 301 -2.21 2.14 3.56
N VAL A 302 -1.29 2.17 4.52
CA VAL A 302 0.00 2.83 4.34
C VAL A 302 1.10 1.80 4.22
N ARG A 303 2.04 2.09 3.31
CA ARG A 303 3.31 1.40 3.16
C ARG A 303 4.39 2.28 3.74
N ARG A 304 5.16 1.79 4.71
CA ARG A 304 6.25 2.53 5.36
C ARG A 304 7.49 1.66 5.49
N ALA A 305 8.67 2.28 5.55
CA ALA A 305 9.90 1.55 5.82
C ALA A 305 10.24 1.63 7.31
N LEU A 306 10.68 0.51 7.89
CA LEU A 306 11.14 0.42 9.27
C LEU A 306 12.67 0.38 9.29
N GLY A 307 13.26 1.03 10.30
CA GLY A 307 14.67 0.94 10.62
C GLY A 307 15.02 -0.32 11.42
N ALA A 308 16.31 -0.50 11.73
CA ALA A 308 16.82 -1.65 12.47
C ALA A 308 16.28 -1.76 13.90
N ASN A 309 15.89 -0.63 14.50
CA ASN A 309 15.25 -0.56 15.81
C ASN A 309 13.72 -0.77 15.76
N GLY A 310 13.14 -0.98 14.57
CA GLY A 310 11.70 -1.11 14.38
C GLY A 310 10.93 0.21 14.32
N ALA A 311 11.62 1.35 14.51
CA ALA A 311 11.01 2.66 14.32
C ALA A 311 10.78 2.95 12.84
N ILE A 312 9.77 3.77 12.54
CA ILE A 312 9.46 4.17 11.17
C ILE A 312 10.54 5.14 10.68
N LEU A 313 11.08 4.87 9.49
CA LEU A 313 12.02 5.79 8.85
C LEU A 313 11.27 7.07 8.43
N PRO A 314 11.78 8.27 8.78
CA PRO A 314 11.13 9.53 8.42
C PRO A 314 10.91 9.67 6.90
N ASN A 315 9.77 10.22 6.50
CA ASN A 315 9.37 10.44 5.10
C ASN A 315 9.37 9.17 4.22
N SER A 316 9.35 7.97 4.81
CA SER A 316 9.29 6.71 4.05
C SER A 316 7.87 6.24 3.76
N THR A 317 6.87 6.89 4.34
CA THR A 317 5.49 6.44 4.30
C THR A 317 4.75 6.96 3.08
N THR A 318 4.02 6.05 2.44
CA THR A 318 3.20 6.28 1.25
C THR A 318 1.80 5.70 1.49
N ILE A 319 0.77 6.40 1.01
CA ILE A 319 -0.62 5.91 1.08
C ILE A 319 -0.87 5.08 -0.18
N GLU A 320 -1.20 3.81 0.01
CA GLU A 320 -1.37 2.84 -1.09
C GLU A 320 -2.84 2.62 -1.45
N ALA A 321 -3.72 2.70 -0.45
CA ALA A 321 -5.16 2.68 -0.66
C ALA A 321 -5.85 3.58 0.36
N ASP A 322 -6.83 4.35 -0.12
CA ASP A 322 -7.71 5.15 0.74
C ASP A 322 -9.07 4.45 0.93
N TYR A 323 -9.71 4.75 2.05
CA TYR A 323 -10.97 4.12 2.49
C TYR A 323 -10.89 2.59 2.55
N LEU A 324 -9.77 2.07 3.07
CA LEU A 324 -9.62 0.67 3.40
C LEU A 324 -10.69 0.27 4.43
N VAL A 325 -11.27 -0.92 4.25
CA VAL A 325 -12.26 -1.51 5.15
C VAL A 325 -11.78 -2.84 5.71
N ASP A 326 -11.13 -3.63 4.87
CA ASP A 326 -10.68 -4.98 5.19
C ASP A 326 -9.39 -5.27 4.44
N LEU A 327 -8.44 -5.90 5.11
CA LEU A 327 -7.22 -6.45 4.54
C LEU A 327 -7.00 -7.78 5.25
N ASN A 328 -7.02 -8.90 4.54
CA ASN A 328 -6.82 -10.20 5.15
C ASN A 328 -5.91 -11.07 4.30
N PHE A 329 -5.12 -11.92 4.95
CA PHE A 329 -4.17 -12.82 4.29
C PHE A 329 -4.53 -14.28 4.53
N SER A 330 -4.48 -15.10 3.48
CA SER A 330 -4.42 -16.56 3.56
C SER A 330 -3.03 -17.01 3.08
N ALA A 331 -2.61 -18.23 3.40
CA ALA A 331 -1.28 -18.71 3.03
C ALA A 331 -1.30 -20.14 2.51
N ARG A 332 -0.49 -20.41 1.49
CA ARG A 332 0.01 -21.77 1.25
C ARG A 332 1.41 -21.87 1.80
N TYR A 333 1.63 -22.90 2.59
CA TYR A 333 2.89 -23.13 3.28
C TYR A 333 3.32 -24.58 3.14
N ALA A 334 4.62 -24.84 3.31
CA ALA A 334 5.14 -26.20 3.39
C ALA A 334 4.96 -26.73 4.81
N SER A 335 4.44 -27.96 4.98
CA SER A 335 4.25 -28.56 6.31
C SER A 335 5.56 -28.78 7.07
N ASP A 336 6.66 -28.86 6.33
CA ASP A 336 8.03 -28.90 6.83
C ASP A 336 8.88 -28.02 5.91
N ALA A 337 9.73 -27.17 6.49
CA ALA A 337 10.65 -26.34 5.73
C ALA A 337 11.63 -27.19 4.89
N LEU A 338 11.91 -28.43 5.31
CA LEU A 338 12.79 -29.38 4.64
C LEU A 338 12.09 -30.26 3.59
N GLN A 339 10.77 -30.37 3.62
CA GLN A 339 9.99 -31.17 2.66
C GLN A 339 9.08 -30.28 1.79
N PRO A 340 9.61 -29.68 0.72
CA PRO A 340 8.90 -28.68 -0.06
C PRO A 340 7.68 -29.20 -0.83
N ASN A 341 7.50 -30.52 -0.93
CA ASN A 341 6.48 -31.13 -1.79
C ASN A 341 5.09 -31.26 -1.15
N THR A 342 4.98 -31.11 0.17
CA THR A 342 3.70 -31.18 0.88
C THR A 342 3.25 -29.79 1.26
N HIS A 343 2.27 -29.27 0.52
CA HIS A 343 1.69 -27.95 0.79
C HIS A 343 0.41 -28.09 1.62
N GLN A 344 0.30 -27.23 2.63
CA GLN A 344 -0.92 -27.02 3.39
C GLN A 344 -1.47 -25.63 3.08
N PHE A 345 -2.78 -25.49 3.24
CA PHE A 345 -3.47 -24.21 3.09
C PHE A 345 -3.96 -23.76 4.45
N ALA A 346 -3.60 -22.54 4.84
CA ALA A 346 -4.19 -21.83 5.95
C ALA A 346 -5.16 -20.78 5.40
N ASP A 347 -6.37 -20.81 5.92
CA ASP A 347 -7.39 -19.81 5.62
C ASP A 347 -7.07 -18.48 6.32
N PHE A 348 -7.90 -17.45 6.08
CA PHE A 348 -7.70 -16.07 6.53
C PHE A 348 -7.64 -15.84 8.05
N GLU A 349 -7.84 -16.87 8.88
CA GLU A 349 -7.92 -16.78 10.35
C GLU A 349 -6.79 -17.55 11.06
N ALA A 350 -5.77 -18.02 10.33
CA ALA A 350 -4.69 -18.85 10.91
C ALA A 350 -3.30 -18.62 10.30
N VAL A 351 -3.09 -17.52 9.57
CA VAL A 351 -1.81 -17.25 8.90
C VAL A 351 -0.73 -16.80 9.88
N GLY A 352 -1.09 -16.08 10.96
CA GLY A 352 -0.15 -15.57 11.95
C GLY A 352 0.55 -16.66 12.76
N ALA A 353 -0.01 -17.88 12.81
CA ALA A 353 0.58 -19.02 13.49
C ALA A 353 1.62 -19.80 12.66
N ILE A 354 1.73 -19.50 11.36
CA ILE A 354 2.62 -20.23 10.45
C ILE A 354 4.03 -19.66 10.56
N PRO A 355 5.06 -20.50 10.75
CA PRO A 355 6.45 -20.06 10.67
C PRO A 355 6.73 -19.35 9.36
N GLU A 356 7.33 -18.16 9.43
CA GLU A 356 7.48 -17.26 8.29
C GLU A 356 8.34 -17.86 7.16
N ASN A 357 9.27 -18.74 7.50
CA ASN A 357 10.12 -19.48 6.57
C ASN A 357 9.38 -20.60 5.80
N GLN A 358 8.17 -20.99 6.23
CA GLN A 358 7.36 -22.03 5.58
C GLN A 358 6.40 -21.48 4.54
N VAL A 359 6.13 -20.17 4.53
CA VAL A 359 5.19 -19.54 3.58
C VAL A 359 5.74 -19.63 2.15
N ARG A 360 4.87 -19.99 1.19
CA ARG A 360 5.22 -20.15 -0.24
C ARG A 360 4.37 -19.27 -1.15
N SER A 361 3.11 -19.06 -0.80
CA SER A 361 2.25 -18.05 -1.42
C SER A 361 1.34 -17.41 -0.39
N LEU A 362 0.93 -16.18 -0.65
CA LEU A 362 -0.07 -15.46 0.13
C LEU A 362 -1.28 -15.17 -0.75
N GLY A 363 -2.46 -15.55 -0.29
CA GLY A 363 -3.73 -15.05 -0.79
C GLY A 363 -4.05 -13.73 -0.09
N ILE A 364 -4.39 -12.69 -0.86
CA ILE A 364 -4.68 -11.36 -0.36
C ILE A 364 -6.14 -11.06 -0.65
N ARG A 365 -6.88 -10.66 0.37
CA ARG A 365 -8.18 -10.02 0.22
C ARG A 365 -8.05 -8.56 0.67
N MET A 366 -8.33 -7.63 -0.24
CA MET A 366 -8.38 -6.21 0.11
C MET A 366 -9.74 -5.63 -0.27
N THR A 367 -10.35 -4.91 0.67
CA THR A 367 -11.64 -4.26 0.48
C THR A 367 -11.51 -2.76 0.74
N THR A 368 -12.00 -1.96 -0.20
CA THR A 368 -12.13 -0.51 -0.07
C THR A 368 -13.59 -0.11 -0.20
N ARG A 369 -13.96 1.05 0.36
CA ARG A 369 -15.31 1.62 0.22
C ARG A 369 -15.32 2.91 -0.57
N SER A 370 -16.49 3.29 -1.06
CA SER A 370 -16.74 4.66 -1.48
C SER A 370 -16.64 5.62 -0.29
N ARG A 371 -16.13 6.83 -0.54
CA ARG A 371 -16.06 7.90 0.47
C ARG A 371 -17.40 8.13 1.17
N PHE A 372 -18.46 8.32 0.38
CA PHE A 372 -19.79 8.64 0.88
C PHE A 372 -20.68 7.40 0.98
N ALA A 373 -21.56 7.38 1.99
CA ALA A 373 -22.71 6.49 2.02
C ALA A 373 -23.74 6.90 0.95
N ASP A 374 -24.36 5.91 0.30
CA ASP A 374 -25.36 6.11 -0.75
C ASP A 374 -26.64 5.30 -0.54
N ARG A 375 -26.74 4.57 0.58
CA ARG A 375 -27.89 3.71 0.90
C ARG A 375 -28.34 3.89 2.36
N ALA A 376 -29.65 3.92 2.55
CA ALA A 376 -30.26 4.01 3.87
C ALA A 376 -30.24 2.67 4.63
N GLU A 377 -30.33 1.56 3.89
CA GLU A 377 -30.43 0.22 4.46
C GLU A 377 -29.32 -0.68 3.94
N ARG A 378 -28.92 -1.65 4.76
CA ARG A 378 -27.92 -2.65 4.42
C ARG A 378 -28.39 -3.59 3.31
N GLY A 379 -29.71 -3.84 3.25
CA GLY A 379 -30.32 -4.84 2.37
C GLY A 379 -30.22 -6.29 2.87
N PHE A 380 -29.50 -6.52 3.98
CA PHE A 380 -29.36 -7.82 4.65
C PHE A 380 -29.39 -7.63 6.16
N THR A 381 -30.00 -8.58 6.88
CA THR A 381 -30.16 -8.51 8.35
C THR A 381 -28.90 -8.94 9.10
N VAL A 382 -28.07 -9.81 8.49
CA VAL A 382 -26.90 -10.40 9.15
C VAL A 382 -25.62 -9.80 8.57
N VAL A 383 -24.72 -9.37 9.45
CA VAL A 383 -23.36 -8.93 9.09
C VAL A 383 -22.57 -10.16 8.65
N PRO A 384 -21.97 -10.19 7.45
CA PRO A 384 -21.12 -11.31 7.06
C PRO A 384 -19.95 -11.45 8.04
N ASN A 385 -19.55 -12.70 8.30
CA ASN A 385 -18.39 -13.01 9.13
C ASN A 385 -17.13 -12.29 8.63
N ALA A 386 -16.15 -12.08 9.51
CA ALA A 386 -14.89 -11.42 9.17
C ALA A 386 -14.18 -12.11 8.00
N SER A 387 -14.23 -13.44 7.92
CA SER A 387 -13.70 -14.25 6.80
C SER A 387 -14.49 -14.15 5.50
N GLN A 388 -15.58 -13.40 5.41
CA GLN A 388 -16.37 -13.25 4.18
C GLN A 388 -16.28 -11.82 3.61
N PRO A 389 -16.27 -11.67 2.26
CA PRO A 389 -16.30 -10.36 1.64
C PRO A 389 -17.54 -9.57 2.06
N LEU A 390 -17.33 -8.31 2.41
CA LEU A 390 -18.40 -7.40 2.82
C LEU A 390 -19.13 -6.89 1.56
N PRO A 391 -20.47 -6.87 1.51
CA PRO A 391 -21.20 -6.29 0.37
C PRO A 391 -21.44 -4.79 0.52
N ARG A 392 -21.49 -4.28 1.77
CA ARG A 392 -21.67 -2.87 2.12
C ARG A 392 -21.05 -2.56 3.46
N PHE A 393 -20.48 -1.37 3.60
CA PHE A 393 -19.88 -0.90 4.83
C PHE A 393 -20.78 0.14 5.50
N GLU A 394 -21.01 0.00 6.80
CA GLU A 394 -21.71 0.98 7.59
C GLU A 394 -20.75 2.12 7.97
N ALA A 395 -20.92 3.29 7.35
CA ALA A 395 -19.98 4.41 7.49
C ALA A 395 -20.28 5.31 8.70
N PHE A 396 -21.47 5.19 9.28
CA PHE A 396 -21.96 6.02 10.38
C PHE A 396 -22.59 5.14 11.46
N THR A 397 -22.50 5.59 12.72
CA THR A 397 -23.12 4.90 13.86
C THR A 397 -24.63 4.77 13.70
N SER A 398 -25.21 3.81 14.43
CA SER A 398 -26.65 3.61 14.47
C SER A 398 -27.46 4.79 15.02
N THR A 399 -26.80 5.66 15.77
CA THR A 399 -27.34 6.88 16.35
C THR A 399 -27.26 8.09 15.43
N ALA A 400 -26.51 8.02 14.32
CA ALA A 400 -26.40 9.13 13.38
C ALA A 400 -27.75 9.41 12.69
N THR A 401 -28.13 10.69 12.59
CA THR A 401 -29.36 11.14 11.92
C THR A 401 -29.28 11.08 10.39
N ASN A 402 -28.15 10.62 9.85
CA ASN A 402 -27.90 10.52 8.42
C ASN A 402 -28.83 9.47 7.79
N ARG A 403 -29.64 9.90 6.81
CA ARG A 403 -30.53 8.99 6.07
C ARG A 403 -29.75 7.94 5.29
N MET A 404 -28.57 8.28 4.76
CA MET A 404 -27.69 7.35 4.05
C MET A 404 -26.58 6.91 5.00
N ARG A 405 -26.52 5.62 5.31
CA ARG A 405 -25.60 5.05 6.31
C ARG A 405 -24.59 4.07 5.71
N PHE A 406 -24.97 3.41 4.61
CA PHE A 406 -24.16 2.36 4.02
C PHE A 406 -23.43 2.86 2.77
N ALA A 407 -22.12 2.64 2.74
CA ALA A 407 -21.25 2.87 1.61
C ALA A 407 -21.07 1.56 0.82
N ARG A 408 -20.88 1.70 -0.50
CA ARG A 408 -20.54 0.56 -1.36
C ARG A 408 -19.10 0.18 -1.15
N VAL A 409 -18.81 -1.11 -1.34
CA VAL A 409 -17.48 -1.66 -1.21
C VAL A 409 -17.07 -2.43 -2.46
N ARG A 410 -15.77 -2.50 -2.69
CA ARG A 410 -15.14 -3.33 -3.70
C ARG A 410 -14.10 -4.18 -3.02
N THR A 411 -14.18 -5.48 -3.26
CA THR A 411 -13.23 -6.47 -2.76
C THR A 411 -12.50 -7.08 -3.93
N PHE A 412 -11.18 -7.18 -3.82
CA PHE A 412 -10.33 -7.91 -4.74
C PHE A 412 -9.63 -9.05 -4.02
N PHE A 413 -9.42 -10.12 -4.77
CA PHE A 413 -8.70 -11.30 -4.33
C PHE A 413 -7.57 -11.56 -5.32
N THR A 414 -6.39 -11.87 -4.80
CA THR A 414 -5.27 -12.34 -5.61
C THR A 414 -4.42 -13.30 -4.80
N GLU A 415 -3.76 -14.23 -5.46
CA GLU A 415 -2.76 -15.09 -4.83
C GLU A 415 -1.39 -14.75 -5.41
N VAL A 416 -0.42 -14.57 -4.53
CA VAL A 416 0.94 -14.16 -4.88
C VAL A 416 1.92 -15.22 -4.41
N ALA A 417 2.57 -15.88 -5.36
CA ALA A 417 3.69 -16.78 -5.07
C ALA A 417 4.93 -15.98 -4.67
N ILE A 418 5.64 -16.45 -3.64
CA ILE A 418 6.88 -15.85 -3.13
C ILE A 418 8.03 -16.74 -3.60
N SER A 419 8.50 -16.49 -4.83
CA SER A 419 9.50 -17.33 -5.49
C SER A 419 10.82 -17.43 -4.73
N ASN A 420 11.21 -16.37 -4.01
CA ASN A 420 12.48 -16.35 -3.26
C ASN A 420 12.49 -17.31 -2.06
N LEU A 421 11.33 -17.84 -1.65
CA LEU A 421 11.18 -18.81 -0.57
C LEU A 421 11.00 -20.26 -1.08
N GLN A 422 10.84 -20.46 -2.39
CA GLN A 422 10.52 -21.78 -2.96
C GLN A 422 11.70 -22.76 -2.99
N GLY A 423 12.94 -22.26 -2.88
CA GLY A 423 14.17 -23.09 -2.93
C GLY A 423 15.00 -23.07 -1.65
N VAL A 424 14.55 -22.38 -0.59
CA VAL A 424 15.31 -22.34 0.66
C VAL A 424 14.93 -23.55 1.50
N VAL A 425 15.68 -24.64 1.28
CA VAL A 425 15.84 -25.67 2.29
C VAL A 425 16.75 -25.06 3.35
N PRO A 426 16.36 -24.92 4.63
CA PRO A 426 17.33 -24.66 5.68
C PRO A 426 18.34 -25.82 5.64
N TRP A 427 19.57 -25.52 5.19
CA TRP A 427 20.63 -26.52 5.00
C TRP A 427 21.12 -27.07 6.33
#